data_AF-A0A2T2RES6-F1
#
_entry.id   AF-A0A2T2RES6-F1
#
_cell.length_a   1.000
_cell.length_b   1.000
_cell.length_c   1.000
_cell.angle_alpha   90.00
_cell.angle_beta   90.00
_cell.angle_gamma   90.00
#
_symmetry.space_group_name_H-M   'P 1'
#
loop_
_entity.id
_entity.type
_entity.pdbx_description
1 polymer ?
#
loop_
_entity_poly.entity_id
_entity_poly.type
_entity_poly.pdbx_seq_one_letter_code
_entity_poly.pdbx_strand_id
1 'polypeptide(L)'
;MMTQSPPLLSLQSPKDVSLEEIEAELNQIWQANRTGEEGTVATRATTFTMVIYESEETQQLLAALGFYQGPIDGIIGSDTVEAIKAAQKAYGFEETGNPTREFLDRLRSAYQQAQQQADFSNNHQKYVYDGDGSAIADAIAAANPCRIITLYPTAGEDEGVSAQVSAYCPIQKQGSNSLVCCEYINLTGTAEALERIGGMVSALMVSELPKFIWWKATPNPEYGLFQRLSEYSDIIIIDSSTFADPEGELECIGKLLSEGMIFADLNWRRLAAWQELTAEAFDPPERRSALNQVDRVTIDYEKGNPAQTLMFLGWLASRLQWQPTSYEYEGGDYDIRRVKFVNDEQKEVEAELAGIPTEAGEIPGDLISLRLSSTNLEADCCTVLCSETTGCMRMEAGGGAQSCRIQQVTPLFDQKTEQLLTKQLQRWGREVLYKESMKLTYDMLKLRH
;
A
#
# COMPACT_ATOMS: atom_id res chain seq x y z
N MET A 1 2.03 8.59 22.82
CA MET A 1 2.51 9.94 22.46
C MET A 1 2.87 9.90 20.99
N MET A 2 2.15 10.63 20.14
CA MET A 2 2.50 10.75 18.73
C MET A 2 3.84 11.50 18.63
N THR A 3 4.87 10.83 18.13
CA THR A 3 6.14 11.48 17.78
C THR A 3 5.89 12.33 16.53
N GLN A 4 5.66 13.63 16.71
CA GLN A 4 5.62 14.57 15.59
C GLN A 4 7.00 14.58 14.92
N SER A 5 7.04 14.40 13.60
CA SER A 5 8.27 14.51 12.82
C SER A 5 8.89 15.90 13.03
N PRO A 6 10.23 16.00 13.18
CA PRO A 6 10.89 17.28 13.32
C PRO A 6 10.60 18.16 12.09
N PRO A 7 10.41 19.48 12.26
CA PRO A 7 10.20 20.38 11.13
C PRO A 7 11.43 20.33 10.21
N LEU A 8 11.20 20.25 8.90
CA LEU A 8 12.26 20.28 7.91
C LEU A 8 12.60 21.72 7.51
N LEU A 9 13.89 21.95 7.29
CA LEU A 9 14.41 23.14 6.64
C LEU A 9 14.70 22.81 5.18
N SER A 10 14.02 23.50 4.28
CA SER A 10 14.38 23.51 2.86
C SER A 10 15.68 24.28 2.68
N LEU A 11 16.70 23.64 2.10
CA LEU A 11 17.94 24.33 1.71
C LEU A 11 17.73 25.21 0.48
N GLN A 12 16.74 24.85 -0.35
CA GLN A 12 16.31 25.61 -1.52
C GLN A 12 14.92 25.16 -1.98
N SER A 13 14.16 26.08 -2.58
CA SER A 13 12.95 25.72 -3.32
C SER A 13 13.27 24.77 -4.48
N PRO A 14 12.34 23.87 -4.87
CA PRO A 14 12.50 23.02 -6.05
C PRO A 14 12.89 23.85 -7.27
N LYS A 15 13.95 23.40 -7.96
CA LYS A 15 14.50 24.08 -9.14
C LYS A 15 14.35 23.18 -10.36
N ASP A 16 13.79 23.72 -11.44
CA ASP A 16 13.72 23.04 -12.73
C ASP A 16 15.14 22.86 -13.30
N VAL A 17 15.48 21.65 -13.70
CA VAL A 17 16.80 21.29 -14.27
C VAL A 17 16.64 20.36 -15.47
N SER A 18 17.63 20.34 -16.36
CA SER A 18 17.69 19.27 -17.37
C SER A 18 18.15 17.95 -16.74
N LEU A 19 17.82 16.85 -17.40
CA LEU A 19 18.14 15.49 -16.94
C LEU A 19 19.66 15.26 -16.77
N GLU A 20 20.48 15.84 -17.64
CA GLU A 20 21.94 15.73 -17.59
C GLU A 20 22.58 16.58 -16.47
N GLU A 21 21.85 17.58 -15.98
CA GLU A 21 22.34 18.53 -14.98
C GLU A 21 22.00 18.14 -13.53
N ILE A 22 21.13 17.14 -13.31
CA ILE A 22 20.64 16.76 -11.97
C ILE A 22 21.79 16.57 -10.97
N GLU A 23 22.81 15.78 -11.30
CA GLU A 23 23.96 15.52 -10.41
C GLU A 23 24.84 16.77 -10.22
N ALA A 24 24.99 17.59 -11.27
CA ALA A 24 25.74 18.84 -11.17
C ALA A 24 25.05 19.83 -10.24
N GLU A 25 23.73 19.96 -10.34
CA GLU A 25 22.92 20.79 -9.46
C GLU A 25 23.01 20.29 -8.02
N LEU A 26 22.77 18.99 -7.77
CA LEU A 26 22.92 18.41 -6.43
C LEU A 26 24.30 18.75 -5.85
N ASN A 27 25.38 18.60 -6.62
CA ASN A 27 26.73 18.95 -6.17
C ASN A 27 26.86 20.43 -5.77
N GLN A 28 26.25 21.35 -6.54
CA GLN A 28 26.24 22.78 -6.22
C GLN A 28 25.51 23.09 -4.92
N ILE A 29 24.34 22.47 -4.68
CA ILE A 29 23.58 22.62 -3.41
C ILE A 29 24.48 22.33 -2.22
N TRP A 30 25.21 21.21 -2.26
CA TRP A 30 26.06 20.79 -1.15
C TRP A 30 27.34 21.62 -1.04
N GLN A 31 27.88 22.14 -2.14
CA GLN A 31 29.03 23.06 -2.11
C GLN A 31 28.66 24.40 -1.47
N ALA A 32 27.52 25.00 -1.86
CA ALA A 32 27.06 26.28 -1.32
C ALA A 32 26.79 26.21 0.20
N ASN A 33 26.22 25.08 0.66
CA ASN A 33 25.91 24.87 2.07
C ASN A 33 27.14 24.51 2.93
N ARG A 34 28.25 24.06 2.34
CA ARG A 34 29.53 23.91 3.06
C ARG A 34 30.20 25.24 3.41
N THR A 35 29.80 26.33 2.75
CA THR A 35 30.42 27.67 2.89
C THR A 35 29.61 28.65 3.75
N GLY A 36 28.46 28.24 4.31
CA GLY A 36 27.62 29.09 5.18
C GLY A 36 28.21 29.31 6.57
N GLU A 37 28.03 30.52 7.12
CA GLU A 37 28.75 31.11 8.27
C GLU A 37 28.58 30.49 9.67
N GLU A 38 27.93 29.34 9.84
CA GLU A 38 27.80 28.71 11.17
C GLU A 38 28.06 27.21 11.11
N GLY A 39 29.34 26.80 11.11
CA GLY A 39 29.88 25.57 11.73
C GLY A 39 29.18 24.21 11.54
N THR A 40 28.19 24.12 10.66
CA THR A 40 27.23 23.02 10.56
C THR A 40 27.52 22.27 9.27
N VAL A 41 28.07 21.06 9.39
CA VAL A 41 28.46 20.26 8.22
C VAL A 41 27.26 19.42 7.79
N ALA A 42 26.61 19.83 6.72
CA ALA A 42 25.54 19.04 6.11
C ALA A 42 26.16 17.83 5.38
N THR A 43 25.68 16.62 5.70
CA THR A 43 26.15 15.37 5.09
C THR A 43 25.14 14.87 4.06
N ARG A 44 25.65 14.44 2.90
CA ARG A 44 24.86 13.92 1.77
C ARG A 44 24.08 12.65 2.12
N ALA A 45 23.13 12.29 1.25
CA ALA A 45 22.39 11.03 1.29
C ALA A 45 23.35 9.83 1.28
N THR A 46 23.36 9.04 2.37
CA THR A 46 24.27 7.87 2.50
C THR A 46 23.60 6.62 3.05
N THR A 47 22.27 6.58 3.23
CA THR A 47 21.60 5.44 3.87
C THR A 47 20.83 4.55 2.91
N PHE A 48 20.06 5.11 1.98
CA PHE A 48 19.35 4.34 0.94
C PHE A 48 18.92 5.26 -0.21
N THR A 49 18.55 4.66 -1.35
CA THR A 49 17.75 5.32 -2.38
C THR A 49 16.33 4.76 -2.36
N MET A 50 15.33 5.63 -2.45
CA MET A 50 13.95 5.26 -2.61
C MET A 50 13.40 5.85 -3.90
N VAL A 51 12.83 5.01 -4.76
CA VAL A 51 12.09 5.44 -5.94
C VAL A 51 10.61 5.31 -5.61
N ILE A 52 9.86 6.40 -5.74
CA ILE A 52 8.40 6.40 -5.56
C ILE A 52 7.80 6.54 -6.94
N TYR A 53 7.04 5.54 -7.38
CA TYR A 53 6.18 5.69 -8.54
C TYR A 53 4.80 6.07 -8.03
N GLU A 54 4.41 7.31 -8.27
CA GLU A 54 3.06 7.77 -7.97
C GLU A 54 2.08 7.16 -8.97
N SER A 55 0.87 6.85 -8.51
CA SER A 55 -0.27 6.61 -9.39
C SER A 55 -0.55 7.82 -10.25
N GLU A 56 -1.07 7.60 -11.45
CA GLU A 56 -1.56 8.69 -12.30
C GLU A 56 -2.67 9.44 -11.55
N GLU A 57 -2.38 10.70 -11.26
CA GLU A 57 -3.22 11.55 -10.40
C GLU A 57 -4.58 11.84 -11.03
N THR A 58 -4.67 11.91 -12.37
CA THR A 58 -5.93 12.25 -13.03
C THR A 58 -7.00 11.21 -12.70
N GLN A 59 -6.73 9.92 -12.89
CA GLN A 59 -7.67 8.85 -12.55
C GLN A 59 -8.08 8.90 -11.06
N GLN A 60 -7.14 9.18 -10.16
CA GLN A 60 -7.43 9.32 -8.73
C GLN A 60 -8.32 10.50 -8.42
N LEU A 61 -7.98 11.69 -8.92
CA LEU A 61 -8.77 12.90 -8.71
C LEU A 61 -10.15 12.78 -9.37
N LEU A 62 -10.23 12.19 -10.56
CA LEU A 62 -11.49 11.94 -11.25
C LEU A 62 -12.35 10.95 -10.47
N ALA A 63 -11.78 9.87 -9.95
CA ALA A 63 -12.51 8.92 -9.12
C ALA A 63 -13.01 9.58 -7.83
N ALA A 64 -12.12 10.31 -7.13
CA ALA A 64 -12.46 11.01 -5.91
C ALA A 64 -13.53 12.12 -6.10
N LEU A 65 -13.55 12.76 -7.26
CA LEU A 65 -14.54 13.76 -7.64
C LEU A 65 -15.80 13.14 -8.31
N GLY A 66 -15.88 11.81 -8.41
CA GLY A 66 -17.05 11.09 -8.90
C GLY A 66 -17.18 11.00 -10.43
N PHE A 67 -16.14 11.35 -11.18
CA PHE A 67 -16.11 11.32 -12.64
C PHE A 67 -15.61 10.00 -13.23
N TYR A 68 -14.90 9.17 -12.48
CA TYR A 68 -14.30 7.92 -12.96
C TYR A 68 -14.64 6.73 -12.05
N GLN A 69 -14.95 5.58 -12.64
CA GLN A 69 -15.29 4.34 -11.93
C GLN A 69 -14.46 3.13 -12.40
N GLY A 70 -13.51 3.34 -13.31
CA GLY A 70 -12.63 2.30 -13.83
C GLY A 70 -11.39 2.07 -12.95
N PRO A 71 -10.50 1.14 -13.34
CA PRO A 71 -9.27 0.87 -12.61
C PRO A 71 -8.31 2.07 -12.68
N ILE A 72 -7.61 2.34 -11.58
CA ILE A 72 -6.58 3.38 -11.48
C ILE A 72 -5.23 2.72 -11.79
N ASP A 73 -5.03 2.42 -13.07
CA ASP A 73 -3.90 1.67 -13.62
C ASP A 73 -2.82 2.57 -14.22
N GLY A 74 -3.07 3.88 -14.26
CA GLY A 74 -2.23 4.87 -14.90
C GLY A 74 -2.33 4.91 -16.42
N ILE A 75 -3.27 4.16 -17.01
CA ILE A 75 -3.48 4.09 -18.45
C ILE A 75 -4.70 4.94 -18.83
N ILE A 76 -4.50 5.90 -19.73
CA ILE A 76 -5.61 6.68 -20.28
C ILE A 76 -6.35 5.87 -21.35
N GLY A 77 -7.13 4.88 -20.91
CA GLY A 77 -8.05 4.14 -21.77
C GLY A 77 -9.26 4.98 -22.20
N SER A 78 -10.15 4.39 -23.01
CA SER A 78 -11.40 5.04 -23.43
C SER A 78 -12.21 5.59 -22.26
N ASP A 79 -12.24 4.84 -21.16
CA ASP A 79 -13.05 5.16 -20.00
C ASP A 79 -12.45 6.32 -19.20
N THR A 80 -11.11 6.37 -19.11
CA THR A 80 -10.38 7.51 -18.54
C THR A 80 -10.58 8.77 -19.38
N VAL A 81 -10.50 8.67 -20.72
CA VAL A 81 -10.74 9.80 -21.62
C VAL A 81 -12.15 10.37 -21.45
N GLU A 82 -13.17 9.52 -21.36
CA GLU A 82 -14.55 9.97 -21.17
C GLU A 82 -14.77 10.60 -19.79
N ALA A 83 -14.13 10.08 -18.75
CA ALA A 83 -14.14 10.69 -17.42
C ALA A 83 -13.46 12.07 -17.41
N ILE A 84 -12.32 12.21 -18.12
CA ILE A 84 -11.63 13.49 -18.28
C ILE A 84 -12.56 14.50 -18.98
N LYS A 85 -13.20 14.12 -20.09
CA LYS A 85 -14.16 15.00 -20.80
C LYS A 85 -15.32 15.41 -19.91
N ALA A 86 -15.89 14.48 -19.15
CA ALA A 86 -16.99 14.75 -18.23
C ALA A 86 -16.59 15.79 -17.16
N ALA A 87 -15.40 15.66 -16.59
CA ALA A 87 -14.86 16.61 -15.62
C ALA A 87 -14.47 17.95 -16.27
N GLN A 88 -13.85 17.96 -17.45
CA GLN A 88 -13.53 19.19 -18.20
C GLN A 88 -14.80 20.01 -18.45
N LYS A 89 -15.85 19.34 -18.91
CA LYS A 89 -17.17 19.95 -19.09
C LYS A 89 -17.71 20.52 -17.78
N ALA A 90 -17.63 19.77 -16.68
CA ALA A 90 -18.13 20.21 -15.38
C ALA A 90 -17.37 21.43 -14.84
N TYR A 91 -16.08 21.55 -15.15
CA TYR A 91 -15.23 22.66 -14.70
C TYR A 91 -15.03 23.79 -15.72
N GLY A 92 -15.68 23.74 -16.88
CA GLY A 92 -15.68 24.80 -17.88
C GLY A 92 -14.46 24.82 -18.80
N PHE A 93 -13.76 23.69 -18.94
CA PHE A 93 -12.66 23.50 -19.89
C PHE A 93 -13.18 22.98 -21.23
N GLU A 94 -12.36 23.09 -22.28
CA GLU A 94 -12.62 22.43 -23.56
C GLU A 94 -12.56 20.90 -23.38
N GLU A 95 -13.56 20.17 -23.91
CA GLU A 95 -13.73 18.71 -23.75
C GLU A 95 -12.73 17.92 -24.62
N THR A 96 -11.44 18.19 -24.45
CA THR A 96 -10.36 17.58 -25.24
C THR A 96 -10.12 16.12 -24.88
N GLY A 97 -10.49 15.69 -23.66
CA GLY A 97 -10.15 14.38 -23.12
C GLY A 97 -8.69 14.22 -22.69
N ASN A 98 -7.90 15.30 -22.79
CA ASN A 98 -6.51 15.35 -22.36
C ASN A 98 -6.39 16.21 -21.08
N PRO A 99 -5.82 15.69 -19.99
CA PRO A 99 -5.79 16.40 -18.73
C PRO A 99 -4.59 17.35 -18.67
N THR A 100 -4.78 18.55 -19.22
CA THR A 100 -3.76 19.61 -19.21
C THR A 100 -3.38 20.00 -17.78
N ARG A 101 -2.20 20.62 -17.61
CA ARG A 101 -1.72 21.10 -16.31
C ARG A 101 -2.72 22.01 -15.60
N GLU A 102 -3.32 22.96 -16.31
CA GLU A 102 -4.33 23.88 -15.76
C GLU A 102 -5.59 23.13 -15.30
N PHE A 103 -5.98 22.09 -16.03
CA PHE A 103 -7.10 21.23 -15.67
C PHE A 103 -6.78 20.38 -14.42
N LEU A 104 -5.58 19.80 -14.34
CA LEU A 104 -5.10 19.09 -13.15
C LEU A 104 -5.07 19.98 -11.91
N ASP A 105 -4.55 21.21 -12.02
CA ASP A 105 -4.56 22.18 -10.92
C ASP A 105 -5.98 22.54 -10.47
N ARG A 106 -6.93 22.57 -11.41
CA ARG A 106 -8.36 22.74 -11.09
C ARG A 106 -8.92 21.52 -10.36
N LEU A 107 -8.63 20.30 -10.80
CA LEU A 107 -9.07 19.07 -10.12
C LEU A 107 -8.52 19.01 -8.69
N ARG A 108 -7.23 19.31 -8.49
CA ARG A 108 -6.61 19.43 -7.16
C ARG A 108 -7.35 20.44 -6.28
N SER A 109 -7.61 21.63 -6.81
CA SER A 109 -8.33 22.69 -6.09
C SER A 109 -9.76 22.29 -5.74
N ALA A 110 -10.47 21.65 -6.67
CA ALA A 110 -11.83 21.16 -6.45
C ALA A 110 -11.87 20.06 -5.40
N TYR A 111 -10.90 19.14 -5.44
CA TYR A 111 -10.74 18.09 -4.46
C TYR A 111 -10.43 18.64 -3.06
N GLN A 112 -9.51 19.62 -2.94
CA GLN A 112 -9.24 20.30 -1.66
C GLN A 112 -10.47 21.05 -1.12
N GLN A 113 -11.25 21.69 -1.99
CA GLN A 113 -12.50 22.35 -1.61
C GLN A 113 -13.55 21.35 -1.13
N ALA A 114 -13.67 20.20 -1.81
CA ALA A 114 -14.54 19.11 -1.41
C ALA A 114 -14.14 18.54 -0.04
N GLN A 115 -12.84 18.37 0.22
CA GLN A 115 -12.35 17.96 1.54
C GLN A 115 -12.68 18.97 2.65
N GLN A 116 -12.47 20.27 2.41
CA GLN A 116 -12.72 21.32 3.40
C GLN A 116 -14.22 21.51 3.71
N GLN A 117 -15.10 21.24 2.74
CA GLN A 117 -16.56 21.27 2.95
C GLN A 117 -17.07 19.99 3.63
N ALA A 118 -16.42 18.85 3.41
CA ALA A 118 -16.73 17.59 4.09
C ALA A 118 -16.34 17.61 5.59
N ASP A 119 -15.37 18.43 6.00
CA ASP A 119 -15.01 18.59 7.43
C ASP A 119 -16.09 19.29 8.29
N PHE A 120 -17.19 19.79 7.70
CA PHE A 120 -18.35 20.35 8.42
C PHE A 120 -19.61 19.46 8.36
N SER A 121 -19.59 18.35 7.61
CA SER A 121 -20.73 17.45 7.42
C SER A 121 -20.22 16.01 7.39
N ASN A 122 -20.47 15.24 8.44
CA ASN A 122 -19.92 13.89 8.64
C ASN A 122 -19.95 12.98 7.39
N ASN A 123 -18.83 12.24 7.24
CA ASN A 123 -18.60 11.01 6.49
C ASN A 123 -19.08 10.97 5.03
N HIS A 124 -18.22 11.42 4.11
CA HIS A 124 -18.10 10.85 2.76
C HIS A 124 -16.63 10.53 2.46
N GLN A 125 -16.43 9.30 1.97
CA GLN A 125 -15.24 8.69 1.36
C GLN A 125 -14.03 9.62 1.16
N LYS A 126 -13.03 9.53 2.04
CA LYS A 126 -11.71 10.15 1.84
C LYS A 126 -10.76 9.13 1.23
N TYR A 127 -10.68 9.09 -0.11
CA TYR A 127 -9.42 8.70 -0.76
C TYR A 127 -8.45 9.84 -0.50
N VAL A 128 -7.56 9.74 0.48
CA VAL A 128 -6.58 10.81 0.76
C VAL A 128 -5.61 10.93 -0.41
N TYR A 129 -5.92 11.84 -1.32
CA TYR A 129 -4.94 12.36 -2.28
C TYR A 129 -3.90 13.19 -1.53
N ASP A 130 -2.84 12.54 -1.06
CA ASP A 130 -1.59 13.19 -0.66
C ASP A 130 -0.81 13.53 -1.94
N GLY A 131 -1.32 14.50 -2.71
CA GLY A 131 -0.60 15.09 -3.85
C GLY A 131 0.69 15.80 -3.47
N ASP A 132 0.88 16.00 -2.17
CA ASP A 132 2.16 16.29 -1.58
C ASP A 132 2.74 14.99 -1.05
N GLY A 133 3.34 14.19 -1.93
CA GLY A 133 4.29 13.14 -1.54
C GLY A 133 5.36 13.67 -0.54
N SER A 134 5.49 15.00 -0.41
CA SER A 134 6.15 15.76 0.66
C SER A 134 5.90 15.20 2.06
N ALA A 135 4.66 15.02 2.54
CA ALA A 135 4.46 14.66 3.95
C ALA A 135 5.09 13.31 4.34
N ILE A 136 5.04 12.35 3.41
CA ILE A 136 5.60 11.00 3.58
C ILE A 136 7.11 11.00 3.38
N ALA A 137 7.56 11.68 2.31
CA ALA A 137 8.95 12.02 2.07
C ALA A 137 9.61 12.66 3.30
N ASP A 138 8.90 13.55 3.98
CA ASP A 138 9.41 14.33 5.10
C ASP A 138 9.58 13.46 6.35
N ALA A 139 8.63 12.56 6.60
CA ALA A 139 8.73 11.57 7.68
C ALA A 139 9.90 10.59 7.44
N ILE A 140 10.12 10.17 6.20
CA ILE A 140 11.23 9.30 5.80
C ILE A 140 12.57 10.04 5.95
N ALA A 141 12.65 11.29 5.48
CA ALA A 141 13.86 12.09 5.51
C ALA A 141 14.28 12.50 6.93
N ALA A 142 13.31 12.70 7.82
CA ALA A 142 13.59 12.93 9.23
C ALA A 142 14.27 11.72 9.91
N ALA A 143 14.08 10.50 9.38
CA ALA A 143 14.60 9.28 9.97
C ALA A 143 16.00 8.90 9.46
N ASN A 144 16.33 9.17 8.18
CA ASN A 144 17.61 8.75 7.58
C ASN A 144 18.03 9.65 6.39
N PRO A 145 19.34 9.97 6.21
CA PRO A 145 19.83 10.66 5.02
C PRO A 145 19.70 9.76 3.78
N CYS A 146 18.81 10.13 2.86
CA CYS A 146 18.47 9.31 1.70
C CYS A 146 18.29 10.16 0.43
N ARG A 147 18.26 9.47 -0.70
CA ARG A 147 17.85 10.05 -1.98
C ARG A 147 16.45 9.55 -2.30
N ILE A 148 15.51 10.45 -2.49
CA ILE A 148 14.13 10.16 -2.88
C ILE A 148 13.94 10.62 -4.32
N ILE A 149 13.59 9.69 -5.20
CA ILE A 149 13.30 9.95 -6.60
C ILE A 149 11.81 9.68 -6.80
N THR A 150 11.01 10.70 -7.03
CA THR A 150 9.57 10.54 -7.24
C THR A 150 9.25 10.69 -8.72
N LEU A 151 8.60 9.68 -9.27
CA LEU A 151 8.11 9.63 -10.63
C LEU A 151 6.62 9.97 -10.60
N TYR A 152 6.25 11.09 -11.21
CA TYR A 152 4.88 11.56 -11.35
C TYR A 152 4.42 11.29 -12.78
N PRO A 153 3.76 10.15 -13.04
CA PRO A 153 3.17 9.92 -14.35
C PRO A 153 2.06 10.94 -14.60
N THR A 154 2.12 11.58 -15.76
CA THR A 154 1.08 12.49 -16.22
C THR A 154 0.38 11.94 -17.44
N ALA A 155 -0.86 12.37 -17.60
CA ALA A 155 -1.64 12.06 -18.77
C ALA A 155 -1.54 13.18 -19.82
N GLY A 156 -1.73 12.85 -21.11
CA GLY A 156 -1.69 13.80 -22.23
C GLY A 156 -0.58 13.52 -23.25
N GLU A 157 -0.24 14.52 -24.06
CA GLU A 157 0.81 14.42 -25.07
C GLU A 157 2.19 14.32 -24.42
N ASP A 158 3.08 13.58 -25.07
CA ASP A 158 4.45 13.41 -24.62
C ASP A 158 5.29 14.64 -24.96
N GLU A 159 5.42 15.53 -23.98
CA GLU A 159 6.27 16.73 -24.03
C GLU A 159 7.67 16.49 -23.45
N GLY A 160 8.03 15.22 -23.16
CA GLY A 160 9.25 14.84 -22.46
C GLY A 160 9.07 14.78 -20.94
N VAL A 161 10.19 14.78 -20.22
CA VAL A 161 10.22 14.72 -18.75
C VAL A 161 10.76 16.02 -18.19
N SER A 162 10.00 16.67 -17.31
CA SER A 162 10.50 17.77 -16.47
C SER A 162 11.12 17.23 -15.20
N ALA A 163 12.22 17.82 -14.75
CA ALA A 163 12.90 17.43 -13.51
C ALA A 163 13.00 18.61 -12.55
N GLN A 164 12.71 18.36 -11.28
CA GLN A 164 12.93 19.29 -10.18
C GLN A 164 13.81 18.69 -9.11
N VAL A 165 14.77 19.47 -8.63
CA VAL A 165 15.72 19.03 -7.60
C VAL A 165 15.65 19.92 -6.37
N SER A 166 15.64 19.31 -5.19
CA SER A 166 15.68 20.01 -3.91
C SER A 166 16.39 19.18 -2.83
N ALA A 167 16.71 19.82 -1.69
CA ALA A 167 17.30 19.16 -0.54
C ALA A 167 16.68 19.69 0.75
N TYR A 168 16.34 18.78 1.66
CA TYR A 168 15.70 19.11 2.94
C TYR A 168 16.44 18.48 4.10
N CYS A 169 16.66 19.28 5.17
CA CYS A 169 17.33 18.84 6.38
C CYS A 169 16.37 18.91 7.57
N PRO A 170 16.27 17.88 8.42
CA PRO A 170 15.52 17.96 9.67
C PRO A 170 16.19 18.91 10.66
N ILE A 171 15.40 19.79 11.26
CA ILE A 171 15.88 20.71 12.30
C ILE A 171 16.02 19.91 13.62
N GLN A 172 17.24 19.48 13.95
CA GLN A 172 17.51 18.85 15.24
C GLN A 172 17.66 19.91 16.34
N LYS A 173 16.75 19.92 17.33
CA LYS A 173 16.82 20.84 18.49
C LYS A 173 17.89 20.48 19.54
N GLN A 174 18.71 19.43 19.33
CA GLN A 174 19.67 18.93 20.32
C GLN A 174 21.08 18.79 19.75
N GLY A 175 21.88 19.85 19.87
CA GLY A 175 23.33 19.81 20.13
C GLY A 175 24.30 19.18 19.11
N SER A 176 23.84 18.59 18.00
CA SER A 176 24.71 18.09 16.93
C SER A 176 24.94 19.17 15.87
N ASN A 177 26.20 19.46 15.53
CA ASN A 177 26.58 20.40 14.45
C ASN A 177 26.51 19.74 13.05
N SER A 178 25.76 18.65 12.89
CA SER A 178 25.66 17.94 11.60
C SER A 178 24.20 17.80 11.20
N LEU A 179 23.83 18.45 10.09
CA LEU A 179 22.53 18.26 9.46
C LEU A 179 22.59 17.05 8.52
N VAL A 180 21.59 16.19 8.66
CA VAL A 180 21.49 14.93 7.95
C VAL A 180 20.36 15.08 6.95
N CYS A 181 20.67 15.40 5.69
CA CYS A 181 19.65 15.86 4.73
C CYS A 181 19.34 14.82 3.67
N CYS A 182 18.17 14.96 3.05
CA CYS A 182 17.72 14.14 1.95
C CYS A 182 17.72 14.92 0.64
N GLU A 183 18.07 14.23 -0.44
CA GLU A 183 18.01 14.73 -1.80
C GLU A 183 16.68 14.31 -2.43
N TYR A 184 16.01 15.24 -3.09
CA TYR A 184 14.73 15.01 -3.75
C TYR A 184 14.86 15.30 -5.23
N ILE A 185 14.45 14.32 -6.04
CA ILE A 185 14.43 14.41 -7.48
C ILE A 185 13.02 14.06 -7.94
N ASN A 186 12.25 15.07 -8.34
CA ASN A 186 10.91 14.89 -8.87
C ASN A 186 11.00 14.85 -10.40
N LEU A 187 10.50 13.79 -11.01
CA LEU A 187 10.47 13.60 -12.45
C LEU A 187 9.01 13.46 -12.88
N THR A 188 8.59 14.32 -13.81
CA THR A 188 7.19 14.40 -14.24
C THR A 188 7.11 14.28 -15.74
N GLY A 189 6.26 13.38 -16.23
CA GLY A 189 6.06 13.13 -17.66
C GLY A 189 5.12 11.96 -17.91
N THR A 190 4.80 11.69 -19.17
CA THR A 190 3.93 10.56 -19.53
C THR A 190 4.57 9.22 -19.16
N ALA A 191 3.77 8.15 -19.06
CA ALA A 191 4.27 6.81 -18.78
C ALA A 191 5.37 6.37 -19.78
N GLU A 192 5.22 6.74 -21.06
CA GLU A 192 6.19 6.51 -22.13
C GLU A 192 7.46 7.35 -21.96
N ALA A 193 7.32 8.62 -21.58
CA ALA A 193 8.45 9.51 -21.31
C ALA A 193 9.29 9.02 -20.12
N LEU A 194 8.62 8.61 -19.04
CA LEU A 194 9.26 8.02 -17.85
C LEU A 194 9.95 6.69 -18.18
N GLU A 195 9.37 5.86 -19.03
CA GLU A 195 9.99 4.62 -19.48
C GLU A 195 11.30 4.88 -20.26
N ARG A 196 11.32 5.87 -21.15
CA ARG A 196 12.54 6.25 -21.91
C ARG A 196 13.69 6.65 -20.99
N ILE A 197 13.39 7.34 -19.89
CA ILE A 197 14.41 7.79 -18.94
C ILE A 197 14.70 6.77 -17.84
N GLY A 198 14.06 5.59 -17.83
CA GLY A 198 14.23 4.63 -16.74
C GLY A 198 15.68 4.20 -16.53
N GLY A 199 16.53 4.16 -17.57
CA GLY A 199 17.96 3.89 -17.43
C GLY A 199 18.71 4.99 -16.66
N MET A 200 18.30 6.25 -16.82
CA MET A 200 18.81 7.37 -16.02
C MET A 200 18.30 7.28 -14.59
N VAL A 201 17.03 6.91 -14.36
CA VAL A 201 16.51 6.69 -12.99
C VAL A 201 17.32 5.61 -12.28
N SER A 202 17.62 4.49 -12.94
CA SER A 202 18.50 3.45 -12.41
C SER A 202 19.92 3.96 -12.13
N ALA A 203 20.47 4.84 -12.96
CA ALA A 203 21.78 5.44 -12.74
C ALA A 203 21.82 6.43 -11.55
N LEU A 204 20.70 7.09 -11.25
CA LEU A 204 20.54 7.95 -10.08
C LEU A 204 20.41 7.16 -8.77
N MET A 205 20.11 5.86 -8.83
CA MET A 205 20.12 4.97 -7.68
C MET A 205 21.58 4.65 -7.30
N VAL A 206 21.99 5.04 -6.10
CA VAL A 206 23.37 4.88 -5.65
C VAL A 206 23.69 3.38 -5.47
N SER A 207 24.62 2.85 -6.29
CA SER A 207 24.90 1.41 -6.42
C SER A 207 25.10 0.67 -5.09
N GLU A 208 25.82 1.28 -4.14
CA GLU A 208 26.26 0.68 -2.87
C GLU A 208 25.27 0.86 -1.71
N LEU A 209 24.10 1.46 -1.96
CA LEU A 209 23.08 1.67 -0.93
C LEU A 209 21.86 0.76 -1.17
N PRO A 210 21.13 0.38 -0.09
CA PRO A 210 19.81 -0.22 -0.22
C PRO A 210 18.90 0.60 -1.15
N LYS A 211 18.17 -0.09 -2.02
CA LYS A 211 17.31 0.49 -3.05
C LYS A 211 15.89 -0.02 -2.87
N PHE A 212 15.00 0.89 -2.52
CA PHE A 212 13.57 0.60 -2.35
C PHE A 212 12.79 1.19 -3.51
N ILE A 213 11.77 0.48 -3.96
CA ILE A 213 10.73 1.06 -4.80
C ILE A 213 9.46 1.10 -3.97
N TRP A 214 8.76 2.22 -3.96
CA TRP A 214 7.36 2.25 -3.55
C TRP A 214 6.51 2.43 -4.79
N TRP A 215 5.82 1.37 -5.17
CA TRP A 215 5.02 1.31 -6.38
C TRP A 215 3.56 1.54 -6.02
N LYS A 216 3.07 2.77 -6.18
CA LYS A 216 1.68 3.16 -5.84
C LYS A 216 0.73 2.94 -7.03
N ALA A 217 0.98 1.92 -7.82
CA ALA A 217 0.14 1.47 -8.92
C ALA A 217 0.09 -0.06 -8.91
N THR A 218 -0.66 -0.68 -9.81
CA THR A 218 -0.62 -2.13 -9.99
C THR A 218 0.74 -2.53 -10.58
N PRO A 219 1.49 -3.47 -9.98
CA PRO A 219 2.70 -4.01 -10.60
C PRO A 219 2.37 -4.72 -11.91
N ASN A 220 2.93 -4.23 -13.02
CA ASN A 220 2.75 -4.81 -14.34
C ASN A 220 4.10 -5.34 -14.88
N PRO A 221 4.29 -6.67 -14.97
CA PRO A 221 5.52 -7.26 -15.49
C PRO A 221 5.85 -6.86 -16.93
N GLU A 222 4.84 -6.51 -17.73
CA GLU A 222 5.01 -6.10 -19.13
C GLU A 222 5.37 -4.61 -19.25
N TYR A 223 5.28 -3.83 -18.17
CA TYR A 223 5.66 -2.43 -18.19
C TYR A 223 7.19 -2.29 -18.03
N GLY A 224 7.86 -1.83 -19.09
CA GLY A 224 9.32 -1.80 -19.16
C GLY A 224 9.99 -0.97 -18.06
N LEU A 225 9.34 0.12 -17.60
CA LEU A 225 9.83 0.90 -16.47
C LEU A 225 9.77 0.08 -15.17
N PHE A 226 8.65 -0.57 -14.89
CA PHE A 226 8.48 -1.41 -13.70
C PHE A 226 9.52 -2.53 -13.68
N GLN A 227 9.69 -3.26 -14.79
CA GLN A 227 10.68 -4.33 -14.90
C GLN A 227 12.09 -3.81 -14.60
N ARG A 228 12.49 -2.73 -15.28
CA ARG A 228 13.82 -2.14 -15.12
C ARG A 228 14.04 -1.73 -13.67
N LEU A 229 13.15 -0.96 -13.07
CA LEU A 229 13.33 -0.50 -11.70
C LEU A 229 13.39 -1.69 -10.74
N SER A 230 12.49 -2.68 -10.90
CA SER A 230 12.45 -3.90 -10.10
C SER A 230 13.79 -4.65 -10.10
N GLU A 231 14.43 -4.78 -11.27
CA GLU A 231 15.76 -5.42 -11.42
C GLU A 231 16.88 -4.71 -10.65
N TYR A 232 16.79 -3.39 -10.47
CA TYR A 232 17.77 -2.59 -9.74
C TYR A 232 17.41 -2.35 -8.26
N SER A 233 16.27 -2.86 -7.80
CA SER A 233 15.78 -2.70 -6.42
C SER A 233 16.03 -3.91 -5.54
N ASP A 234 16.19 -3.68 -4.24
CA ASP A 234 16.29 -4.75 -3.24
C ASP A 234 14.90 -5.19 -2.75
N ILE A 235 13.95 -4.25 -2.64
CA ILE A 235 12.59 -4.48 -2.15
C ILE A 235 11.61 -3.56 -2.88
N ILE A 236 10.50 -4.13 -3.35
CA ILE A 236 9.35 -3.42 -3.89
C ILE A 236 8.28 -3.31 -2.80
N ILE A 237 7.90 -2.10 -2.46
CA ILE A 237 6.90 -1.77 -1.45
C ILE A 237 5.59 -1.46 -2.18
N ILE A 238 4.51 -2.05 -1.69
CA ILE A 238 3.13 -1.85 -2.18
C ILE A 238 2.20 -1.66 -0.97
N ASP A 239 1.00 -1.16 -1.21
CA ASP A 239 -0.08 -1.20 -0.22
C ASP A 239 -1.32 -1.81 -0.87
N SER A 240 -1.59 -3.10 -0.60
CA SER A 240 -2.72 -3.77 -1.25
C SER A 240 -4.08 -3.25 -0.81
N SER A 241 -4.16 -2.38 0.21
CA SER A 241 -5.41 -1.69 0.56
C SER A 241 -5.88 -0.71 -0.51
N THR A 242 -4.97 -0.27 -1.39
CA THR A 242 -5.27 0.69 -2.48
C THR A 242 -5.53 0.01 -3.84
N PHE A 243 -5.57 -1.32 -3.88
CA PHE A 243 -5.80 -2.07 -5.12
C PHE A 243 -7.22 -1.83 -5.67
N ALA A 244 -7.32 -1.68 -6.98
CA ALA A 244 -8.57 -1.51 -7.70
C ALA A 244 -9.20 -2.85 -8.08
N ASP A 245 -8.37 -3.85 -8.42
CA ASP A 245 -8.75 -5.27 -8.55
C ASP A 245 -7.96 -6.12 -7.54
N PRO A 246 -8.34 -6.13 -6.25
CA PRO A 246 -7.53 -6.74 -5.21
C PRO A 246 -7.20 -8.22 -5.46
N GLU A 247 -8.10 -8.99 -6.08
CA GLU A 247 -7.86 -10.39 -6.37
C GLU A 247 -6.89 -10.58 -7.54
N GLY A 248 -7.12 -9.91 -8.68
CA GLY A 248 -6.21 -10.00 -9.83
C GLY A 248 -4.82 -9.43 -9.53
N GLU A 249 -4.78 -8.34 -8.76
CA GLU A 249 -3.52 -7.72 -8.34
C GLU A 249 -2.76 -8.60 -7.35
N LEU A 250 -3.41 -9.20 -6.33
CA LEU A 250 -2.76 -10.16 -5.44
C LEU A 250 -2.30 -11.42 -6.17
N GLU A 251 -3.04 -11.89 -7.17
CA GLU A 251 -2.61 -12.99 -8.04
C GLU A 251 -1.32 -12.61 -8.79
N CYS A 252 -1.24 -11.40 -9.34
CA CYS A 252 -0.05 -10.87 -10.00
C CYS A 252 1.15 -10.78 -9.04
N ILE A 253 0.96 -10.25 -7.83
CA ILE A 253 2.00 -10.22 -6.79
C ILE A 253 2.47 -11.64 -6.45
N GLY A 254 1.53 -12.59 -6.29
CA GLY A 254 1.83 -13.99 -6.02
C GLY A 254 2.70 -14.63 -7.11
N LYS A 255 2.40 -14.37 -8.38
CA LYS A 255 3.21 -14.78 -9.53
C LYS A 255 4.61 -14.17 -9.47
N LEU A 256 4.73 -12.86 -9.29
CA LEU A 256 6.03 -12.17 -9.24
C LEU A 256 6.90 -12.63 -8.06
N LEU A 257 6.30 -12.90 -6.90
CA LEU A 257 6.98 -13.50 -5.74
C LEU A 257 7.51 -14.92 -6.06
N SER A 258 6.80 -15.69 -6.89
CA SER A 258 7.23 -17.02 -7.33
C SER A 258 8.42 -16.96 -8.30
N GLU A 259 8.52 -15.87 -9.08
CA GLU A 259 9.63 -15.57 -9.99
C GLU A 259 10.87 -14.99 -9.28
N GLY A 260 10.74 -14.70 -7.98
CA GLY A 260 11.88 -14.34 -7.11
C GLY A 260 11.99 -12.86 -6.78
N MET A 261 11.07 -12.02 -7.25
CA MET A 261 10.96 -10.63 -6.80
C MET A 261 10.66 -10.56 -5.30
N ILE A 262 11.07 -9.47 -4.66
CA ILE A 262 10.94 -9.28 -3.21
C ILE A 262 9.95 -8.14 -2.97
N PHE A 263 8.81 -8.47 -2.38
CA PHE A 263 7.79 -7.49 -2.01
C PHE A 263 7.69 -7.29 -0.50
N ALA A 264 7.32 -6.08 -0.11
CA ALA A 264 6.81 -5.75 1.20
C ALA A 264 5.46 -5.06 1.05
N ASP A 265 4.40 -5.69 1.55
CA ASP A 265 3.06 -5.10 1.54
C ASP A 265 2.78 -4.41 2.88
N LEU A 266 2.41 -3.13 2.84
CA LEU A 266 2.04 -2.38 4.03
C LEU A 266 0.71 -2.88 4.62
N ASN A 267 -0.21 -3.36 3.79
CA ASN A 267 -1.47 -3.93 4.26
C ASN A 267 -1.26 -5.27 4.98
N TRP A 268 -0.27 -6.07 4.56
CA TRP A 268 0.17 -7.25 5.31
C TRP A 268 0.63 -6.91 6.73
N ARG A 269 1.28 -5.76 6.94
CA ARG A 269 1.70 -5.31 8.28
C ARG A 269 0.52 -5.04 9.21
N ARG A 270 -0.62 -4.59 8.67
CA ARG A 270 -1.84 -4.31 9.44
C ARG A 270 -2.45 -5.59 10.04
N LEU A 271 -2.18 -6.75 9.43
CA LEU A 271 -2.63 -8.06 9.92
C LEU A 271 -1.87 -8.56 11.16
N ALA A 272 -0.82 -7.89 11.61
CA ALA A 272 0.07 -8.41 12.66
C ALA A 272 -0.69 -8.77 13.96
N ALA A 273 -1.58 -7.90 14.44
CA ALA A 273 -2.35 -8.17 15.66
C ALA A 273 -3.33 -9.34 15.50
N TRP A 274 -3.94 -9.48 14.31
CA TRP A 274 -4.81 -10.61 14.00
C TRP A 274 -4.03 -11.93 14.00
N GLN A 275 -2.85 -11.93 13.38
CA GLN A 275 -1.98 -13.11 13.32
C GLN A 275 -1.47 -13.51 14.71
N GLU A 276 -1.03 -12.52 15.50
CA GLU A 276 -0.51 -12.73 16.86
C GLU A 276 -1.58 -13.31 17.78
N LEU A 277 -2.77 -12.68 17.86
CA LEU A 277 -3.86 -13.17 18.71
C LEU A 277 -4.41 -14.52 18.25
N THR A 278 -4.44 -14.77 16.93
CA THR A 278 -4.84 -16.09 16.42
C THR A 278 -3.85 -17.17 16.85
N ALA A 279 -2.55 -16.90 16.78
CA ALA A 279 -1.53 -17.84 17.24
C ALA A 279 -1.58 -18.04 18.77
N GLU A 280 -1.68 -16.94 19.54
CA GLU A 280 -1.76 -16.96 21.01
C GLU A 280 -2.96 -17.79 21.50
N ALA A 281 -4.10 -17.75 20.80
CA ALA A 281 -5.28 -18.53 21.15
C ALA A 281 -5.03 -20.05 21.20
N PHE A 282 -3.97 -20.54 20.54
CA PHE A 282 -3.55 -21.94 20.52
C PHE A 282 -2.22 -22.18 21.24
N ASP A 283 -1.73 -21.22 22.03
CA ASP A 283 -0.54 -21.42 22.87
C ASP A 283 -0.70 -22.44 24.00
N PRO A 284 -1.88 -22.57 24.65
CA PRO A 284 -2.12 -23.63 25.62
C PRO A 284 -1.98 -25.02 24.99
N PRO A 285 -1.27 -25.98 25.63
CA PRO A 285 -1.04 -27.32 25.06
C PRO A 285 -2.31 -28.07 24.67
N GLU A 286 -3.39 -27.93 25.45
CA GLU A 286 -4.68 -28.60 25.19
C GLU A 286 -5.38 -28.06 23.94
N ARG A 287 -5.24 -26.76 23.66
CA ARG A 287 -5.77 -26.15 22.44
C ARG A 287 -4.88 -26.40 21.25
N ARG A 288 -3.56 -26.37 21.44
CA ARG A 288 -2.59 -26.68 20.37
C ARG A 288 -2.84 -28.07 19.78
N SER A 289 -3.17 -29.06 20.61
CA SER A 289 -3.51 -30.41 20.12
C SER A 289 -4.87 -30.46 19.41
N ALA A 290 -5.81 -29.59 19.75
CA ALA A 290 -7.10 -29.45 19.08
C ALA A 290 -7.04 -28.65 17.77
N LEU A 291 -5.93 -27.97 17.46
CA LEU A 291 -5.78 -27.12 16.27
C LEU A 291 -6.03 -27.90 14.96
N ASN A 292 -5.58 -29.15 14.87
CA ASN A 292 -5.81 -30.02 13.71
C ASN A 292 -7.29 -30.39 13.50
N GLN A 293 -8.15 -30.14 14.49
CA GLN A 293 -9.59 -30.38 14.38
C GLN A 293 -10.33 -29.23 13.70
N VAL A 294 -9.73 -28.04 13.59
CA VAL A 294 -10.35 -26.88 12.90
C VAL A 294 -10.65 -27.25 11.45
N ASP A 295 -11.93 -27.17 11.08
CA ASP A 295 -12.42 -27.48 9.73
C ASP A 295 -13.42 -26.44 9.20
N ARG A 296 -13.70 -25.40 9.99
CA ARG A 296 -14.59 -24.29 9.65
C ARG A 296 -13.93 -22.96 10.01
N VAL A 297 -13.75 -22.11 9.02
CA VAL A 297 -13.22 -20.75 9.17
C VAL A 297 -14.24 -19.76 8.64
N THR A 298 -14.56 -18.73 9.42
CA THR A 298 -15.40 -17.61 8.96
C THR A 298 -14.67 -16.32 9.21
N ILE A 299 -14.53 -15.48 8.18
CA ILE A 299 -13.87 -14.18 8.30
C ILE A 299 -14.80 -13.11 7.76
N ASP A 300 -15.18 -12.17 8.61
CA ASP A 300 -15.90 -10.97 8.21
C ASP A 300 -14.88 -9.84 8.04
N TYR A 301 -15.01 -9.08 6.95
CA TYR A 301 -14.18 -7.92 6.64
C TYR A 301 -15.06 -6.79 6.11
N GLU A 302 -14.57 -5.54 6.12
CA GLU A 302 -15.31 -4.41 5.55
C GLU A 302 -15.54 -4.63 4.05
N LYS A 303 -16.80 -4.52 3.60
CA LYS A 303 -17.12 -4.70 2.18
C LYS A 303 -16.35 -3.71 1.31
N GLY A 304 -15.73 -4.22 0.24
CA GLY A 304 -14.85 -3.45 -0.62
C GLY A 304 -13.62 -4.28 -0.97
N ASN A 305 -12.47 -3.92 -0.42
CA ASN A 305 -11.19 -4.56 -0.73
C ASN A 305 -10.96 -5.87 0.07
N PRO A 306 -10.97 -7.07 -0.54
CA PRO A 306 -10.75 -8.33 0.19
C PRO A 306 -9.27 -8.67 0.47
N ALA A 307 -8.31 -7.78 0.17
CA ALA A 307 -6.89 -8.14 0.21
C ALA A 307 -6.43 -8.65 1.59
N GLN A 308 -6.85 -7.98 2.67
CA GLN A 308 -6.52 -8.39 4.04
C GLN A 308 -7.05 -9.80 4.35
N THR A 309 -8.32 -10.07 4.04
CA THR A 309 -8.95 -11.36 4.35
C THR A 309 -8.32 -12.51 3.55
N LEU A 310 -8.00 -12.28 2.27
CA LEU A 310 -7.34 -13.26 1.42
C LEU A 310 -5.91 -13.57 1.88
N MET A 311 -5.14 -12.53 2.21
CA MET A 311 -3.79 -12.70 2.77
C MET A 311 -3.81 -13.37 4.14
N PHE A 312 -4.77 -13.04 5.00
CA PHE A 312 -4.92 -13.66 6.30
C PHE A 312 -5.30 -15.15 6.18
N LEU A 313 -6.23 -15.50 5.29
CA LEU A 313 -6.57 -16.89 5.01
C LEU A 313 -5.36 -17.66 4.43
N GLY A 314 -4.61 -17.04 3.52
CA GLY A 314 -3.37 -17.60 2.97
C GLY A 314 -2.31 -17.86 4.05
N TRP A 315 -2.18 -16.96 5.02
CA TRP A 315 -1.33 -17.16 6.19
C TRP A 315 -1.76 -18.35 7.03
N LEU A 316 -3.05 -18.41 7.40
CA LEU A 316 -3.60 -19.49 8.21
C LEU A 316 -3.41 -20.85 7.54
N ALA A 317 -3.78 -20.95 6.26
CA ALA A 317 -3.61 -22.15 5.44
C ALA A 317 -2.14 -22.56 5.34
N SER A 318 -1.22 -21.60 5.16
CA SER A 318 0.21 -21.83 5.09
C SER A 318 0.78 -22.39 6.40
N ARG A 319 0.31 -21.89 7.57
CA ARG A 319 0.75 -22.38 8.89
C ARG A 319 0.18 -23.78 9.21
N LEU A 320 -1.04 -24.07 8.75
CA LEU A 320 -1.74 -25.33 9.00
C LEU A 320 -1.56 -26.37 7.88
N GLN A 321 -0.69 -26.08 6.91
CA GLN A 321 -0.35 -26.95 5.77
C GLN A 321 -1.55 -27.36 4.91
N TRP A 322 -2.56 -26.50 4.85
CA TRP A 322 -3.75 -26.71 4.02
C TRP A 322 -3.43 -26.46 2.54
N GLN A 323 -4.05 -27.24 1.66
CA GLN A 323 -3.96 -27.07 0.21
C GLN A 323 -5.33 -26.68 -0.35
N PRO A 324 -5.46 -25.58 -1.10
CA PRO A 324 -6.73 -25.14 -1.62
C PRO A 324 -7.22 -26.06 -2.74
N THR A 325 -8.54 -26.32 -2.78
CA THR A 325 -9.18 -27.24 -3.72
C THR A 325 -10.31 -26.61 -4.53
N SER A 326 -10.97 -25.58 -4.01
CA SER A 326 -11.95 -24.80 -4.76
C SER A 326 -12.01 -23.36 -4.26
N TYR A 327 -12.43 -22.46 -5.15
CA TYR A 327 -12.72 -21.07 -4.86
C TYR A 327 -14.03 -20.69 -5.55
N GLU A 328 -15.01 -20.22 -4.78
CA GLU A 328 -16.31 -19.79 -5.29
C GLU A 328 -16.59 -18.36 -4.81
N TYR A 329 -17.14 -17.55 -5.70
CA TYR A 329 -17.56 -16.19 -5.40
C TYR A 329 -19.07 -16.04 -5.64
N GLU A 330 -19.76 -15.56 -4.62
CA GLU A 330 -21.17 -15.20 -4.66
C GLU A 330 -21.29 -13.71 -4.33
N GLY A 331 -21.54 -12.90 -5.35
CA GLY A 331 -21.82 -11.47 -5.14
C GLY A 331 -23.11 -11.24 -4.35
N GLY A 332 -23.44 -9.97 -4.09
CA GLY A 332 -24.71 -9.60 -3.47
C GLY A 332 -24.48 -8.63 -2.32
N ASP A 333 -25.28 -8.72 -1.27
CA ASP A 333 -25.16 -7.80 -0.14
C ASP A 333 -23.85 -8.00 0.63
N TYR A 334 -23.29 -9.22 0.62
CA TYR A 334 -22.13 -9.60 1.44
C TYR A 334 -20.89 -10.08 0.67
N ASP A 335 -20.89 -10.09 -0.67
CA ASP A 335 -19.75 -10.52 -1.52
C ASP A 335 -18.98 -11.74 -0.97
N ILE A 336 -19.69 -12.85 -0.84
CA ILE A 336 -19.22 -14.04 -0.13
C ILE A 336 -18.22 -14.81 -0.99
N ARG A 337 -17.07 -15.14 -0.41
CA ARG A 337 -16.08 -16.06 -0.98
C ARG A 337 -16.08 -17.35 -0.18
N ARG A 338 -16.21 -18.48 -0.85
CA ARG A 338 -16.08 -19.81 -0.23
C ARG A 338 -14.84 -20.48 -0.79
N VAL A 339 -13.90 -20.79 0.09
CA VAL A 339 -12.66 -21.47 -0.25
C VAL A 339 -12.62 -22.80 0.48
N LYS A 340 -12.41 -23.89 -0.26
CA LYS A 340 -12.20 -25.21 0.33
C LYS A 340 -10.74 -25.58 0.31
N PHE A 341 -10.33 -26.32 1.33
CA PHE A 341 -9.00 -26.88 1.44
C PHE A 341 -9.05 -28.33 1.85
N VAL A 342 -7.92 -29.01 1.69
CA VAL A 342 -7.63 -30.28 2.35
C VAL A 342 -6.40 -30.11 3.25
N ASN A 343 -6.45 -30.68 4.45
CA ASN A 343 -5.28 -30.76 5.32
C ASN A 343 -4.41 -31.98 4.95
N ASP A 344 -3.32 -32.19 5.70
CA ASP A 344 -2.40 -33.32 5.58
C ASP A 344 -3.08 -34.68 5.81
N GLU A 345 -4.12 -34.72 6.63
CA GLU A 345 -4.97 -35.90 6.90
C GLU A 345 -6.10 -36.11 5.87
N GLN A 346 -6.14 -35.35 4.76
CA GLN A 346 -7.20 -35.39 3.74
C GLN A 346 -8.59 -34.99 4.24
N LYS A 347 -8.67 -34.31 5.37
CA LYS A 347 -9.92 -33.71 5.89
C LYS A 347 -10.21 -32.41 5.15
N GLU A 348 -11.46 -32.25 4.71
CA GLU A 348 -11.94 -31.01 4.11
C GLU A 348 -12.03 -29.90 5.17
N VAL A 349 -11.55 -28.72 4.83
CA VAL A 349 -11.68 -27.48 5.60
C VAL A 349 -12.42 -26.47 4.74
N GLU A 350 -13.44 -25.82 5.29
CA GLU A 350 -14.23 -24.81 4.59
C GLU A 350 -14.02 -23.44 5.21
N ALA A 351 -13.65 -22.47 4.38
CA ALA A 351 -13.51 -21.07 4.74
C ALA A 351 -14.56 -20.22 4.03
N GLU A 352 -15.29 -19.41 4.78
CA GLU A 352 -16.23 -18.41 4.25
C GLU A 352 -15.71 -17.00 4.59
N LEU A 353 -15.55 -16.15 3.58
CA LEU A 353 -15.15 -14.75 3.73
C LEU A 353 -16.31 -13.87 3.31
N ALA A 354 -16.79 -12.99 4.19
CA ALA A 354 -17.95 -12.13 3.93
C ALA A 354 -17.58 -10.65 4.07
N GLY A 355 -17.85 -9.87 3.02
CA GLY A 355 -17.73 -8.42 2.99
C GLY A 355 -18.96 -7.78 3.64
N ILE A 356 -18.81 -7.30 4.86
CA ILE A 356 -19.92 -6.74 5.64
C ILE A 356 -20.13 -5.28 5.24
N PRO A 357 -21.35 -4.89 4.83
CA PRO A 357 -21.66 -3.49 4.56
C PRO A 357 -21.68 -2.72 5.88
N THR A 358 -20.58 -2.02 6.18
CA THR A 358 -20.42 -1.13 7.33
C THR A 358 -20.03 0.27 6.85
N GLU A 359 -19.98 1.24 7.75
CA GLU A 359 -19.25 2.48 7.47
C GLU A 359 -17.77 2.12 7.30
N ALA A 360 -17.15 2.51 6.19
CA ALA A 360 -15.76 2.20 5.90
C ALA A 360 -14.83 2.96 6.87
N GLY A 361 -13.86 2.25 7.44
CA GLY A 361 -12.79 2.85 8.23
C GLY A 361 -11.81 3.68 7.39
N GLU A 362 -10.70 4.12 7.99
CA GLU A 362 -9.63 4.81 7.25
C GLU A 362 -8.96 3.90 6.20
N ILE A 363 -8.91 2.59 6.47
CA ILE A 363 -8.31 1.58 5.59
C ILE A 363 -9.42 0.69 5.02
N PRO A 364 -9.68 0.73 3.70
CA PRO A 364 -10.71 -0.11 3.09
C PRO A 364 -10.41 -1.60 3.27
N GLY A 365 -11.44 -2.37 3.62
CA GLY A 365 -11.32 -3.83 3.65
C GLY A 365 -10.74 -4.40 4.93
N ASP A 366 -10.73 -3.62 6.01
CA ASP A 366 -10.22 -4.05 7.31
C ASP A 366 -10.95 -5.30 7.83
N LEU A 367 -10.20 -6.19 8.50
CA LEU A 367 -10.80 -7.34 9.18
C LEU A 367 -11.71 -6.90 10.33
N ILE A 368 -12.92 -7.46 10.36
CA ILE A 368 -13.92 -7.20 11.39
C ILE A 368 -13.93 -8.33 12.42
N SER A 369 -13.96 -9.58 11.96
CA SER A 369 -13.94 -10.74 12.85
C SER A 369 -13.47 -12.03 12.19
N LEU A 370 -12.96 -12.93 13.03
CA LEU A 370 -12.54 -14.28 12.69
C LEU A 370 -13.25 -15.26 13.63
N ARG A 371 -13.77 -16.34 13.07
CA ARG A 371 -14.23 -17.52 13.81
C ARG A 371 -13.52 -18.76 13.28
N LEU A 372 -12.83 -19.46 14.16
CA LEU A 372 -12.31 -20.81 13.93
C LEU A 372 -13.17 -21.79 14.70
N SER A 373 -13.60 -22.88 14.06
CA SER A 373 -14.43 -23.90 14.70
C SER A 373 -14.24 -25.27 14.08
N SER A 374 -14.89 -26.29 14.66
CA SER A 374 -14.84 -27.66 14.18
C SER A 374 -16.23 -28.28 14.15
N THR A 375 -16.46 -29.16 13.16
CA THR A 375 -17.58 -30.09 13.18
C THR A 375 -17.51 -31.09 14.33
N ASN A 376 -16.33 -31.31 14.91
CA ASN A 376 -16.13 -32.05 16.16
C ASN A 376 -16.39 -31.12 17.37
N LEU A 377 -17.60 -31.19 17.93
CA LEU A 377 -18.04 -30.32 19.03
C LEU A 377 -17.26 -30.51 20.34
N GLU A 378 -16.56 -31.63 20.52
CA GLU A 378 -15.71 -31.91 21.68
C GLU A 378 -14.31 -31.29 21.56
N ALA A 379 -13.93 -30.81 20.36
CA ALA A 379 -12.62 -30.20 20.15
C ALA A 379 -12.55 -28.81 20.80
N ASP A 380 -11.52 -28.54 21.60
CA ASP A 380 -11.29 -27.22 22.21
C ASP A 380 -10.58 -26.26 21.23
N CYS A 381 -11.14 -26.08 20.05
CA CYS A 381 -10.56 -25.22 19.01
C CYS A 381 -11.44 -24.02 18.63
N CYS A 382 -12.65 -23.89 19.20
CA CYS A 382 -13.49 -22.74 18.89
C CYS A 382 -12.83 -21.44 19.40
N THR A 383 -12.53 -20.53 18.47
CA THR A 383 -11.90 -19.23 18.73
C THR A 383 -12.66 -18.17 17.97
N VAL A 384 -13.01 -17.07 18.64
CA VAL A 384 -13.62 -15.89 18.02
C VAL A 384 -12.75 -14.67 18.33
N LEU A 385 -12.27 -14.00 17.28
CA LEU A 385 -11.58 -12.72 17.35
C LEU A 385 -12.42 -11.65 16.67
N CYS A 386 -12.44 -10.44 17.21
CA CYS A 386 -13.26 -9.34 16.68
C CYS A 386 -12.62 -7.99 16.99
N SER A 387 -12.71 -7.02 16.08
CA SER A 387 -12.26 -5.64 16.30
C SER A 387 -13.27 -4.85 17.13
N GLU A 388 -14.57 -5.10 16.91
CA GLU A 388 -15.67 -4.42 17.59
C GLU A 388 -16.66 -5.39 18.25
N THR A 389 -17.34 -4.92 19.29
CA THR A 389 -18.33 -5.69 20.06
C THR A 389 -19.47 -6.22 19.18
N THR A 390 -19.88 -5.45 18.16
CA THR A 390 -20.93 -5.85 17.21
C THR A 390 -20.50 -7.03 16.34
N GLY A 391 -19.22 -7.06 15.94
CA GLY A 391 -18.62 -8.20 15.22
C GLY A 391 -18.59 -9.46 16.09
N CYS A 392 -18.21 -9.33 17.37
CA CYS A 392 -18.24 -10.46 18.31
C CYS A 392 -19.65 -11.05 18.46
N MET A 393 -20.67 -10.19 18.64
CA MET A 393 -22.07 -10.63 18.81
C MET A 393 -22.61 -11.32 17.55
N ARG A 394 -22.29 -10.81 16.35
CA ARG A 394 -22.69 -11.43 15.08
C ARG A 394 -22.09 -12.84 14.95
N MET A 395 -20.81 -12.98 15.27
CA MET A 395 -20.15 -14.28 15.25
C MET A 395 -20.76 -15.23 16.28
N GLU A 396 -21.05 -14.78 17.51
CA GLU A 396 -21.69 -15.59 18.55
C GLU A 396 -23.10 -16.09 18.20
N ALA A 397 -23.90 -15.25 17.53
CA ALA A 397 -25.26 -15.58 17.12
C ALA A 397 -25.34 -16.66 16.02
N GLY A 398 -24.25 -16.87 15.26
CA GLY A 398 -24.13 -17.84 14.17
C GLY A 398 -24.16 -19.33 14.59
N GLY A 399 -24.27 -19.63 15.89
CA GLY A 399 -24.78 -20.91 16.36
C GLY A 399 -23.78 -22.08 16.32
N GLY A 400 -23.22 -22.39 17.48
CA GLY A 400 -22.63 -23.70 17.77
C GLY A 400 -22.68 -23.97 19.27
N ALA A 401 -22.94 -25.22 19.67
CA ALA A 401 -22.97 -25.65 21.08
C ALA A 401 -21.57 -25.68 21.76
N GLN A 402 -20.54 -25.15 21.08
CA GLN A 402 -19.16 -25.12 21.56
C GLN A 402 -18.89 -23.88 22.40
N SER A 403 -18.22 -24.07 23.53
CA SER A 403 -17.65 -22.97 24.30
C SER A 403 -16.50 -22.34 23.50
N CYS A 404 -16.68 -21.10 23.04
CA CYS A 404 -15.67 -20.42 22.23
C CYS A 404 -14.82 -19.47 23.09
N ARG A 405 -13.51 -19.44 22.84
CA ARG A 405 -12.63 -18.41 23.40
C ARG A 405 -12.82 -17.13 22.59
N ILE A 406 -13.30 -16.08 23.23
CA ILE A 406 -13.53 -14.78 22.60
C ILE A 406 -12.43 -13.82 23.05
N GLN A 407 -11.76 -13.19 22.10
CA GLN A 407 -10.79 -12.13 22.36
C GLN A 407 -11.08 -10.95 21.44
N GLN A 408 -10.89 -9.74 21.98
CA GLN A 408 -10.97 -8.53 21.17
C GLN A 408 -9.60 -8.24 20.59
N VAL A 409 -9.52 -8.07 19.27
CA VAL A 409 -8.35 -7.52 18.61
C VAL A 409 -8.39 -6.03 18.84
N THR A 410 -7.37 -5.48 19.48
CA THR A 410 -7.24 -4.02 19.58
C THR A 410 -7.16 -3.50 18.15
N PRO A 411 -8.14 -2.70 17.70
CA PRO A 411 -8.11 -2.25 16.33
C PRO A 411 -6.86 -1.39 16.13
N LEU A 412 -6.11 -1.69 15.07
CA LEU A 412 -4.91 -0.96 14.70
C LEU A 412 -5.21 0.20 13.75
N PHE A 413 -6.43 0.76 13.79
CA PHE A 413 -6.96 1.78 12.88
C PHE A 413 -6.06 3.02 12.71
N ASP A 414 -5.10 3.23 13.62
CA ASP A 414 -4.11 4.32 13.56
C ASP A 414 -2.82 3.98 12.79
N GLN A 415 -2.69 2.79 12.17
CA GLN A 415 -1.51 2.43 11.37
C GLN A 415 -1.54 3.05 9.98
N LYS A 416 -1.25 4.35 9.96
CA LYS A 416 -1.07 5.11 8.73
C LYS A 416 0.08 4.55 7.90
N THR A 417 -0.08 4.66 6.59
CA THR A 417 0.86 4.17 5.58
C THR A 417 2.27 4.72 5.83
N GLU A 418 2.41 6.00 6.18
CA GLU A 418 3.71 6.64 6.48
C GLU A 418 4.45 5.97 7.64
N GLN A 419 3.73 5.57 8.69
CA GLN A 419 4.32 4.92 9.86
C GLN A 419 4.79 3.50 9.52
N LEU A 420 3.98 2.77 8.75
CA LEU A 420 4.31 1.43 8.29
C LEU A 420 5.50 1.43 7.33
N LEU A 421 5.53 2.38 6.42
CA LEU A 421 6.63 2.60 5.49
C LEU A 421 7.93 2.91 6.23
N THR A 422 7.90 3.82 7.21
CA THR A 422 9.07 4.12 8.05
C THR A 422 9.59 2.88 8.76
N LYS A 423 8.70 2.06 9.34
CA LYS A 423 9.07 0.77 9.96
C LYS A 423 9.63 -0.23 8.96
N GLN A 424 9.11 -0.24 7.73
CA GLN A 424 9.57 -1.12 6.66
C GLN A 424 11.00 -0.78 6.22
N LEU A 425 11.32 0.51 6.07
CA LEU A 425 12.67 0.96 5.68
C LEU A 425 13.76 0.61 6.70
N GLN A 426 13.38 0.41 7.97
CA GLN A 426 14.29 -0.05 9.04
C GLN A 426 14.57 -1.57 9.01
N ARG A 427 13.84 -2.34 8.19
CA ARG A 427 13.99 -3.80 8.10
C ARG A 427 14.61 -4.18 6.78
N TRP A 428 15.78 -4.81 6.84
CA TRP A 428 16.49 -5.28 5.65
C TRP A 428 16.31 -6.79 5.53
N GLY A 429 15.67 -7.23 4.45
CA GLY A 429 15.57 -8.64 4.09
C GLY A 429 14.19 -9.10 3.65
N ARG A 430 14.15 -10.35 3.19
CA ARG A 430 12.93 -11.02 2.71
C ARG A 430 12.03 -11.37 3.89
N GLU A 431 10.75 -11.01 3.81
CA GLU A 431 9.76 -11.45 4.77
C GLU A 431 9.25 -12.85 4.43
N VAL A 432 9.85 -13.85 5.10
CA VAL A 432 9.58 -15.28 4.84
C VAL A 432 8.10 -15.61 5.05
N LEU A 433 7.50 -15.12 6.13
CA LEU A 433 6.08 -15.33 6.43
C LEU A 433 5.16 -14.79 5.33
N TYR A 434 5.45 -13.59 4.82
CA TYR A 434 4.67 -12.99 3.73
C TYR A 434 4.78 -13.84 2.47
N LYS A 435 6.00 -14.23 2.07
CA LYS A 435 6.21 -15.08 0.89
C LYS A 435 5.49 -16.42 0.99
N GLU A 436 5.58 -17.11 2.13
CA GLU A 436 4.94 -18.40 2.35
C GLU A 436 3.41 -18.30 2.39
N SER A 437 2.88 -17.18 2.89
CA SER A 437 1.42 -16.93 2.94
C SER A 437 0.89 -16.58 1.55
N MET A 438 1.59 -15.70 0.83
CA MET A 438 1.23 -15.31 -0.53
C MET A 438 1.30 -16.45 -1.53
N LYS A 439 2.13 -17.48 -1.29
CA LYS A 439 2.08 -18.71 -2.10
C LYS A 439 0.70 -19.36 -2.04
N LEU A 440 0.14 -19.51 -0.83
CA LEU A 440 -1.19 -20.09 -0.66
C LEU A 440 -2.27 -19.14 -1.17
N THR A 441 -2.13 -17.82 -0.96
CA THR A 441 -3.00 -16.80 -1.55
C THR A 441 -3.06 -16.93 -3.07
N TYR A 442 -1.91 -17.06 -3.72
CA TYR A 442 -1.80 -17.25 -5.17
C TYR A 442 -2.44 -18.57 -5.63
N ASP A 443 -2.18 -19.67 -4.92
CA ASP A 443 -2.76 -20.97 -5.25
C ASP A 443 -4.29 -20.96 -5.11
N MET A 444 -4.85 -20.24 -4.12
CA MET A 444 -6.30 -20.02 -3.98
C MET A 444 -6.87 -19.23 -5.16
N LEU A 445 -6.26 -18.09 -5.49
CA LEU A 445 -6.78 -17.16 -6.51
C LEU A 445 -6.80 -17.78 -7.92
N LYS A 446 -5.84 -18.64 -8.24
CA LYS A 446 -5.84 -19.41 -9.50
C LYS A 446 -7.05 -20.33 -9.69
N LEU A 447 -7.72 -20.73 -8.61
CA LEU A 447 -8.89 -21.60 -8.65
C LEU A 447 -10.19 -20.84 -8.96
N ARG A 448 -10.14 -19.51 -9.07
CA ARG A 448 -11.28 -18.66 -9.46
C ARG A 448 -11.72 -18.88 -10.90
N HIS A 449 -10.86 -19.47 -11.74
CA HIS A 449 -11.01 -19.58 -13.19
C HIS A 449 -11.46 -20.96 -13.68
#